data_AF-A0A6J0KQ98-F1
#
_entry.id   AF-A0A6J0KQ98-F1
#
_cell.length_a   1.000
_cell.length_b   1.000
_cell.length_c   1.000
_cell.angle_alpha   90.00
_cell.angle_beta   90.00
_cell.angle_gamma   90.00
#
_symmetry.space_group_name_H-M   'P 1'
#
loop_
_entity.id
_entity.type
_entity.pdbx_description
1 polymer ?
#
loop_
_entity_poly.entity_id
_entity_poly.type
_entity_poly.pdbx_seq_one_letter_code
_entity_poly.pdbx_strand_id
1 'polypeptide(L)'
;MAFFKNLADSFVKEVVDPTVSFAEDSARTVVREVIDPTVAFIETQIQRPRDVIEQIQILDNLLASNGSRFPGDDYHPTDRKNWMAHLSVERLTLNKIVWPGTHDSATNGIGIEGVTRPLGECQTLSIYDQLVLGTRVLDIRVQEDRHICHGILSSYNVDAVIDDVIRFLLETSSEIIILEMRTEYGHKDPPGFETYLTDKLGQYLIHQDDNLFNKAVSEILPKRVICIWKPRDSPRPSRGGLLWNSDYLKDNWANTDLPWTKFQSNMNHLKEQPPISSRRFFYRVENTLTPQADNPVVWVRPVTDRIRRYARLFISRCVPEGCIDKLQVFSTDFIDEDFVDACVGLTYARINGGV
;
A
#
# COMPACT_ATOMS: atom_id res chain seq x y z
N MET A 1 -12.88 8.25 -25.24
CA MET A 1 -11.82 8.12 -26.26
C MET A 1 -11.45 9.41 -27.00
N ALA A 2 -12.32 10.44 -27.08
CA ALA A 2 -11.96 11.71 -27.75
C ALA A 2 -11.08 12.66 -26.90
N PHE A 3 -10.95 12.43 -25.59
CA PHE A 3 -10.24 13.33 -24.68
C PHE A 3 -8.71 13.16 -24.70
N PHE A 4 -8.22 11.95 -24.95
CA PHE A 4 -6.78 11.65 -24.94
C PHE A 4 -6.04 12.05 -26.22
N LYS A 5 -6.77 12.30 -27.31
CA LYS A 5 -6.17 12.71 -28.60
C LYS A 5 -5.60 14.13 -28.54
N ASN A 6 -6.22 15.02 -27.76
CA ASN A 6 -5.85 16.43 -27.68
C ASN A 6 -4.57 16.72 -26.89
N LEU A 7 -4.07 15.79 -26.07
CA LEU A 7 -2.83 16.03 -25.31
C LEU A 7 -1.57 15.74 -26.14
N ALA A 8 -1.66 14.79 -27.08
CA ALA A 8 -0.54 14.40 -27.95
C ALA A 8 -0.25 15.44 -29.05
N ASP A 9 -1.28 16.12 -29.54
CA ASP A 9 -1.16 17.13 -30.62
C ASP A 9 -0.49 18.44 -30.15
N SER A 10 -0.28 18.63 -28.85
CA SER A 10 0.38 19.81 -28.28
C SER A 10 1.92 19.76 -28.32
N PHE A 11 2.52 18.62 -28.65
CA PHE A 11 3.98 18.42 -28.52
C PHE A 11 4.76 18.38 -29.83
N VAL A 12 4.11 18.59 -30.98
CA VAL A 12 4.78 18.59 -32.29
C VAL A 12 4.52 19.90 -33.01
N LYS A 13 5.26 20.96 -32.63
CA LYS A 13 5.27 22.20 -33.40
C LYS A 13 6.60 22.94 -33.24
N GLU A 14 7.57 22.54 -34.04
CA GLU A 14 8.82 23.23 -34.46
C GLU A 14 9.64 22.14 -35.17
N VAL A 15 10.10 22.19 -36.42
CA VAL A 15 10.64 23.26 -37.27
C VAL A 15 10.47 22.80 -38.72
N VAL A 16 10.02 23.67 -39.63
CA VAL A 16 10.24 23.51 -41.08
C VAL A 16 10.64 24.86 -41.65
N ASP A 17 11.87 24.97 -42.12
CA ASP A 17 12.30 25.98 -43.08
C ASP A 17 13.03 25.25 -44.24
N PRO A 18 12.61 25.41 -45.51
CA PRO A 18 13.20 24.70 -46.62
C PRO A 18 14.28 25.56 -47.27
N THR A 19 15.47 25.00 -47.55
CA THR A 19 16.16 25.21 -48.83
C THR A 19 17.50 24.46 -48.94
N VAL A 20 17.74 24.07 -50.19
CA VAL A 20 18.99 23.71 -50.86
C VAL A 20 19.35 22.21 -50.96
N SER A 21 19.43 21.86 -52.24
CA SER A 21 19.66 20.62 -52.96
C SER A 21 21.10 20.07 -52.93
N PHE A 22 21.20 18.84 -53.44
CA PHE A 22 22.37 18.07 -53.90
C PHE A 22 23.04 17.13 -52.88
N ALA A 23 22.70 15.84 -52.97
CA ALA A 23 23.56 14.82 -53.60
C ALA A 23 22.99 13.42 -53.33
N GLU A 24 22.58 12.73 -54.39
CA GLU A 24 22.40 11.29 -54.43
C GLU A 24 23.77 10.62 -54.26
N ASP A 25 23.97 9.84 -53.18
CA ASP A 25 24.66 8.53 -53.18
C ASP A 25 25.00 8.04 -51.75
N SER A 26 23.98 7.91 -50.90
CA SER A 26 24.07 7.14 -49.64
C SER A 26 22.71 6.52 -49.29
N ALA A 27 22.05 5.94 -50.28
CA ALA A 27 20.75 5.28 -50.15
C ALA A 27 20.86 3.77 -49.88
N ARG A 28 21.98 3.29 -49.35
CA ARG A 28 22.09 1.94 -48.77
C ARG A 28 22.83 2.03 -47.45
N THR A 29 22.18 1.51 -46.41
CA THR A 29 22.68 1.35 -45.03
C THR A 29 22.36 2.48 -44.05
N VAL A 30 21.11 2.95 -44.02
CA VAL A 30 20.42 3.26 -42.75
C VAL A 30 18.94 2.98 -42.97
N VAL A 31 18.51 1.72 -42.84
CA VAL A 31 17.10 1.44 -42.57
C VAL A 31 16.87 1.94 -41.15
N ARG A 32 16.47 3.20 -41.04
CA ARG A 32 15.86 3.76 -39.84
C ARG A 32 14.67 2.86 -39.51
N GLU A 33 14.76 2.14 -38.40
CA GLU A 33 13.57 1.75 -37.64
C GLU A 33 12.86 3.03 -37.20
N VAL A 34 12.04 3.59 -38.08
CA VAL A 34 10.91 4.39 -37.65
C VAL A 34 9.84 3.36 -37.33
N ILE A 35 9.85 2.86 -36.09
CA ILE A 35 8.71 2.10 -35.59
C ILE A 35 7.53 3.07 -35.63
N ASP A 36 6.55 2.79 -36.48
CA ASP A 36 5.31 3.56 -36.53
C ASP A 36 4.71 3.56 -35.11
N PRO A 37 4.52 4.73 -34.48
CA PRO A 37 3.98 4.81 -33.12
C PRO A 37 2.62 4.13 -32.99
N THR A 38 1.87 3.99 -34.09
CA THR A 38 0.61 3.23 -34.15
C THR A 38 0.86 1.72 -34.03
N VAL A 39 1.89 1.20 -34.70
CA VAL A 39 2.27 -0.22 -34.64
C VAL A 39 2.82 -0.56 -33.25
N ALA A 40 3.72 0.28 -32.71
CA ALA A 40 4.21 0.13 -31.33
C ALA A 40 3.07 0.14 -30.30
N PHE A 41 2.09 1.03 -30.49
CA PHE A 41 0.91 1.09 -29.61
C PHE A 41 0.04 -0.18 -29.74
N ILE A 42 -0.19 -0.70 -30.94
CA ILE A 42 -0.98 -1.93 -31.12
C ILE A 42 -0.24 -3.15 -30.55
N GLU A 43 1.08 -3.24 -30.74
CA GLU A 43 1.90 -4.33 -30.20
C GLU A 43 1.89 -4.34 -28.67
N THR A 44 1.99 -3.16 -28.03
CA THR A 44 1.90 -3.06 -26.57
C THR A 44 0.52 -3.47 -26.03
N GLN A 45 -0.58 -3.10 -26.71
CA GLN A 45 -1.94 -3.52 -26.33
C GLN A 45 -2.17 -5.05 -26.41
N ILE A 46 -1.41 -5.77 -27.23
CA ILE A 46 -1.50 -7.24 -27.34
C ILE A 46 -0.50 -7.94 -26.42
N GLN A 47 0.72 -7.41 -26.31
CA GLN A 47 1.78 -8.01 -25.52
C GLN A 47 1.49 -7.92 -24.02
N ARG A 48 1.01 -6.77 -23.54
CA ARG A 48 0.79 -6.56 -22.10
C ARG A 48 -0.20 -7.56 -21.47
N PRO A 49 -1.37 -7.87 -22.10
CA PRO A 49 -2.24 -8.93 -21.60
C PRO A 49 -1.59 -10.31 -21.57
N ARG A 50 -0.70 -10.64 -22.52
CA ARG A 50 0.05 -11.91 -22.53
C ARG A 50 1.02 -11.98 -21.36
N ASP A 51 1.79 -10.91 -21.13
CA ASP A 51 2.74 -10.82 -20.02
C ASP A 51 2.01 -10.99 -18.67
N VAL A 52 0.83 -10.37 -18.52
CA VAL A 52 -0.01 -10.53 -17.33
C VAL A 52 -0.38 -12.00 -17.12
N ILE A 53 -0.88 -12.68 -18.17
CA ILE A 53 -1.27 -14.09 -18.07
C ILE A 53 -0.06 -14.97 -17.73
N GLU A 54 1.08 -14.76 -18.37
CA GLU A 54 2.31 -15.51 -18.10
C GLU A 54 2.75 -15.34 -16.64
N GLN A 55 2.75 -14.10 -16.13
CA GLN A 55 3.13 -13.84 -14.75
C GLN A 55 2.15 -14.40 -13.71
N ILE A 56 0.86 -14.42 -14.04
CA ILE A 56 -0.14 -15.12 -13.23
C ILE A 56 0.17 -16.63 -13.22
N GLN A 57 0.48 -17.23 -14.37
CA GLN A 57 0.84 -18.65 -14.45
C GLN A 57 2.10 -18.97 -13.65
N ILE A 58 3.10 -18.08 -13.63
CA ILE A 58 4.29 -18.23 -12.78
C ILE A 58 3.89 -18.33 -11.30
N LEU A 59 3.03 -17.44 -10.83
CA LEU A 59 2.58 -17.44 -9.43
C LEU A 59 1.67 -18.63 -9.10
N ASP A 60 0.79 -19.04 -10.02
CA ASP A 60 -0.05 -20.23 -9.87
C ASP A 60 0.80 -21.50 -9.79
N ASN A 61 1.82 -21.63 -10.65
CA ASN A 61 2.76 -22.75 -10.60
C ASN A 61 3.56 -22.75 -9.29
N LEU A 62 4.03 -21.58 -8.84
CA LEU A 62 4.75 -21.44 -7.58
C LEU A 62 3.86 -21.83 -6.38
N LEU A 63 2.59 -21.41 -6.38
CA LEU A 63 1.61 -21.81 -5.37
C LEU A 63 1.38 -23.32 -5.38
N ALA A 64 1.22 -23.92 -6.55
CA ALA A 64 1.01 -25.36 -6.69
C ALA A 64 2.23 -26.18 -6.24
N SER A 65 3.45 -25.72 -6.51
CA SER A 65 4.68 -26.45 -6.17
C SER A 65 5.10 -26.29 -4.72
N ASN A 66 4.84 -25.14 -4.10
CA ASN A 66 5.36 -24.80 -2.76
C ASN A 66 4.27 -24.72 -1.69
N GLY A 67 3.02 -24.55 -2.10
CA GLY A 67 1.91 -24.27 -1.18
C GLY A 67 2.03 -22.91 -0.50
N SER A 68 1.11 -22.68 0.42
CA SER A 68 0.97 -21.42 1.17
C SER A 68 1.06 -21.63 2.69
N ARG A 69 1.75 -22.70 3.13
CA ARG A 69 1.93 -23.02 4.55
C ARG A 69 3.08 -22.21 5.16
N PHE A 70 2.87 -21.70 6.35
CA PHE A 70 3.85 -20.95 7.14
C PHE A 70 3.48 -21.10 8.63
N PRO A 71 4.39 -20.81 9.58
CA PRO A 71 4.05 -20.92 11.00
C PRO A 71 2.80 -20.07 11.36
N GLY A 72 1.76 -20.75 11.86
CA GLY A 72 0.47 -20.15 12.21
C GLY A 72 -0.50 -19.98 11.05
N ASP A 73 -0.27 -20.62 9.89
CA ASP A 73 -1.16 -20.52 8.73
C ASP A 73 -2.57 -21.08 8.97
N ASP A 74 -2.74 -21.95 9.96
CA ASP A 74 -4.01 -22.55 10.38
C ASP A 74 -4.72 -21.78 11.51
N TYR A 75 -4.11 -20.71 12.02
CA TYR A 75 -4.70 -19.90 13.07
C TYR A 75 -5.72 -18.91 12.50
N HIS A 76 -6.93 -18.95 13.06
CA HIS A 76 -8.03 -18.05 12.72
C HIS A 76 -8.53 -17.35 13.99
N PRO A 77 -8.46 -16.02 14.10
CA PRO A 77 -9.00 -15.30 15.25
C PRO A 77 -10.52 -15.49 15.33
N THR A 78 -11.02 -15.89 16.51
CA THR A 78 -12.46 -16.06 16.75
C THR A 78 -13.22 -14.74 16.78
N ASP A 79 -12.50 -13.65 17.04
CA ASP A 79 -13.00 -12.28 16.97
C ASP A 79 -11.88 -11.38 16.44
N ARG A 80 -12.00 -11.01 15.15
CA ARG A 80 -11.04 -10.16 14.44
C ARG A 80 -11.10 -8.71 14.89
N LYS A 81 -12.21 -8.26 15.47
CA LYS A 81 -12.29 -6.90 16.01
C LYS A 81 -11.36 -6.72 17.22
N ASN A 82 -11.18 -7.78 18.02
CA ASN A 82 -10.37 -7.77 19.25
C ASN A 82 -9.21 -8.78 19.20
N TRP A 83 -8.58 -8.98 18.04
CA TRP A 83 -7.58 -10.04 17.91
C TRP A 83 -6.34 -9.81 18.78
N MET A 84 -5.90 -8.55 19.01
CA MET A 84 -4.73 -8.30 19.86
C MET A 84 -5.02 -8.65 21.32
N ALA A 85 -6.22 -8.35 21.82
CA ALA A 85 -6.65 -8.76 23.15
C ALA A 85 -6.60 -10.29 23.35
N HIS A 86 -7.00 -11.06 22.34
CA HIS A 86 -7.02 -12.53 22.40
C HIS A 86 -5.64 -13.19 22.30
N LEU A 87 -4.62 -12.47 21.83
CA LEU A 87 -3.25 -12.98 21.72
C LEU A 87 -2.39 -12.79 22.99
N SER A 88 -2.97 -12.29 24.10
CA SER A 88 -2.29 -11.85 25.33
C SER A 88 -1.41 -10.61 25.12
N VAL A 89 -1.91 -9.48 25.61
CA VAL A 89 -1.27 -8.16 25.49
C VAL A 89 0.08 -8.08 26.23
N GLU A 90 0.33 -8.96 27.19
CA GLU A 90 1.59 -9.05 27.93
C GLU A 90 2.70 -9.76 27.13
N ARG A 91 2.31 -10.68 26.24
CA ARG A 91 3.26 -11.44 25.39
C ARG A 91 3.42 -10.82 24.01
N LEU A 92 2.45 -10.01 23.59
CA LEU A 92 2.41 -9.34 22.31
C LEU A 92 3.31 -8.10 22.32
N THR A 93 4.58 -8.26 21.94
CA THR A 93 5.50 -7.13 21.72
C THR A 93 5.33 -6.56 20.31
N LEU A 94 5.42 -5.24 20.13
CA LEU A 94 5.14 -4.60 18.81
C LEU A 94 6.00 -5.14 17.67
N ASN A 95 7.26 -5.50 17.96
CA ASN A 95 8.18 -6.08 16.99
C ASN A 95 7.75 -7.49 16.53
N LYS A 96 6.93 -8.21 17.28
CA LYS A 96 6.42 -9.53 16.86
C LYS A 96 5.18 -9.43 15.97
N ILE A 97 4.49 -8.28 15.98
CA ILE A 97 3.26 -8.10 15.22
C ILE A 97 3.56 -8.05 13.72
N VAL A 98 2.81 -8.86 12.96
CA VAL A 98 2.60 -8.67 11.53
C VAL A 98 1.29 -7.92 11.35
N TRP A 99 1.39 -6.64 11.00
CA TRP A 99 0.28 -5.72 10.94
C TRP A 99 -0.48 -5.90 9.61
N PRO A 100 -1.76 -6.33 9.64
CA PRO A 100 -2.61 -6.29 8.46
C PRO A 100 -2.90 -4.82 8.13
N GLY A 101 -2.57 -4.38 6.92
CA GLY A 101 -2.75 -3.01 6.48
C GLY A 101 -3.58 -2.88 5.21
N THR A 102 -4.04 -1.67 4.96
CA THR A 102 -4.77 -1.30 3.75
C THR A 102 -4.05 -0.17 3.03
N HIS A 103 -3.91 -0.33 1.72
CA HIS A 103 -3.45 0.73 0.83
C HIS A 103 -4.63 1.65 0.49
N ASP A 104 -4.39 2.97 0.47
CA ASP A 104 -5.38 3.99 0.15
C ASP A 104 -6.75 3.74 0.81
N SER A 105 -6.72 3.65 2.14
CA SER A 105 -7.75 3.00 2.97
C SER A 105 -9.12 3.67 2.88
N ALA A 106 -9.16 4.98 2.68
CA ALA A 106 -10.40 5.78 2.70
C ALA A 106 -11.02 5.99 1.30
N THR A 107 -10.72 5.13 0.34
CA THR A 107 -11.18 5.25 -1.06
C THR A 107 -12.56 4.63 -1.34
N ASN A 108 -13.26 4.09 -0.34
CA ASN A 108 -14.59 3.48 -0.48
C ASN A 108 -15.69 4.45 -0.95
N GLY A 109 -15.45 5.76 -0.84
CA GLY A 109 -16.33 6.81 -1.35
C GLY A 109 -15.74 7.62 -2.51
N ILE A 110 -14.58 7.22 -3.05
CA ILE A 110 -13.81 8.05 -3.99
C ILE A 110 -14.57 8.25 -5.31
N GLY A 111 -14.54 9.48 -5.84
CA GLY A 111 -15.09 9.81 -7.15
C GLY A 111 -16.59 9.48 -7.31
N ILE A 112 -17.01 9.35 -8.57
CA ILE A 112 -18.40 9.07 -8.97
C ILE A 112 -18.55 7.57 -9.17
N GLU A 113 -19.54 6.98 -8.49
CA GLU A 113 -19.87 5.56 -8.59
C GLU A 113 -20.09 5.11 -10.04
N GLY A 114 -19.45 4.00 -10.43
CA GLY A 114 -19.55 3.43 -11.77
C GLY A 114 -18.86 4.24 -12.89
N VAL A 115 -18.35 5.44 -12.60
CA VAL A 115 -17.71 6.31 -13.61
C VAL A 115 -16.22 6.49 -13.32
N THR A 116 -15.88 7.20 -12.24
CA THR A 116 -14.49 7.48 -11.88
C THR A 116 -14.01 6.70 -10.66
N ARG A 117 -14.94 6.23 -9.80
CA ARG A 117 -14.61 5.40 -8.63
C ARG A 117 -13.75 4.17 -8.98
N PRO A 118 -14.06 3.36 -10.02
CA PRO A 118 -13.27 2.18 -10.34
C PRO A 118 -11.80 2.46 -10.71
N LEU A 119 -11.43 3.71 -10.99
CA LEU A 119 -10.07 4.13 -11.35
C LEU A 119 -9.18 4.45 -10.13
N GLY A 120 -9.77 4.59 -8.94
CA GLY A 120 -9.02 4.93 -7.71
C GLY A 120 -9.57 4.30 -6.44
N GLU A 121 -10.58 3.43 -6.53
CA GLU A 121 -11.10 2.68 -5.39
C GLU A 121 -10.14 1.54 -5.06
N CYS A 122 -9.47 1.65 -3.91
CA CYS A 122 -8.58 0.63 -3.35
C CYS A 122 -9.26 -0.16 -2.23
N GLN A 123 -10.33 0.37 -1.61
CA GLN A 123 -11.12 -0.33 -0.60
C GLN A 123 -12.61 -0.11 -0.86
N THR A 124 -13.44 -1.11 -0.55
CA THR A 124 -14.91 -0.98 -0.55
C THR A 124 -15.49 -0.78 0.86
N LEU A 125 -14.73 -1.16 1.89
CA LEU A 125 -15.15 -1.07 3.30
C LEU A 125 -14.89 0.33 3.85
N SER A 126 -15.73 0.77 4.79
CA SER A 126 -15.44 1.97 5.59
C SER A 126 -14.19 1.75 6.46
N ILE A 127 -13.63 2.83 7.02
CA ILE A 127 -12.48 2.71 7.94
C ILE A 127 -12.88 1.89 9.17
N TYR A 128 -14.07 2.13 9.73
CA TYR A 128 -14.57 1.34 10.84
C TYR A 128 -14.69 -0.15 10.48
N ASP A 129 -15.25 -0.48 9.31
CA ASP A 129 -15.43 -1.89 8.91
C ASP A 129 -14.09 -2.58 8.63
N GLN A 130 -13.09 -1.87 8.08
CA GLN A 130 -11.72 -2.38 7.96
C GLN A 130 -11.12 -2.71 9.33
N LEU A 131 -11.30 -1.83 10.32
CA LEU A 131 -10.82 -2.06 11.68
C LEU A 131 -11.54 -3.24 12.36
N VAL A 132 -12.87 -3.37 12.15
CA VAL A 132 -13.64 -4.52 12.64
C VAL A 132 -13.19 -5.82 11.98
N LEU A 133 -12.86 -5.79 10.68
CA LEU A 133 -12.33 -6.94 9.96
C LEU A 133 -10.95 -7.38 10.47
N GLY A 134 -10.20 -6.47 11.10
CA GLY A 134 -8.93 -6.75 11.76
C GLY A 134 -7.74 -5.94 11.24
N THR A 135 -7.93 -5.01 10.30
CA THR A 135 -6.91 -4.05 9.86
C THR A 135 -6.34 -3.27 11.04
N ARG A 136 -5.03 -3.07 11.08
CA ARG A 136 -4.35 -2.22 12.08
C ARG A 136 -3.36 -1.22 11.48
N VAL A 137 -3.19 -1.18 10.16
CA VAL A 137 -2.46 -0.09 9.47
C VAL A 137 -3.35 0.54 8.41
N LEU A 138 -3.60 1.83 8.54
CA LEU A 138 -4.41 2.61 7.62
C LEU A 138 -3.54 3.64 6.89
N ASP A 139 -3.44 3.56 5.58
CA ASP A 139 -2.93 4.63 4.70
C ASP A 139 -4.06 5.60 4.34
N ILE A 140 -3.99 6.84 4.82
CA ILE A 140 -4.99 7.89 4.63
C ILE A 140 -4.34 9.07 3.91
N ARG A 141 -4.91 9.44 2.76
CA ARG A 141 -4.36 10.49 1.89
C ARG A 141 -5.30 11.68 1.81
N VAL A 142 -4.76 12.87 2.08
CA VAL A 142 -5.52 14.12 2.16
C VAL A 142 -4.98 15.19 1.22
N GLN A 143 -5.85 16.13 0.87
CA GLN A 143 -5.52 17.36 0.15
C GLN A 143 -5.75 18.61 1.02
N GLU A 144 -5.44 19.79 0.49
CA GLU A 144 -5.38 21.08 1.21
C GLU A 144 -6.65 21.41 2.05
N ASP A 145 -7.83 21.00 1.61
CA ASP A 145 -9.11 21.24 2.30
C ASP A 145 -9.53 20.10 3.25
N ARG A 146 -8.60 19.17 3.55
CA ARG A 146 -8.79 17.97 4.40
C ARG A 146 -9.76 16.93 3.83
N HIS A 147 -10.11 16.99 2.55
CA HIS A 147 -10.80 15.87 1.91
C HIS A 147 -9.84 14.72 1.66
N ILE A 148 -10.39 13.50 1.74
CA ILE A 148 -9.71 12.31 1.26
C ILE A 148 -9.58 12.39 -0.26
N CYS A 149 -8.42 11.99 -0.78
CA CYS A 149 -8.16 12.04 -2.22
C CYS A 149 -7.25 10.90 -2.70
N HIS A 150 -7.29 10.66 -4.01
CA HIS A 150 -6.42 9.75 -4.74
C HIS A 150 -6.14 10.35 -6.12
N GLY A 151 -4.94 10.89 -6.32
CA GLY A 151 -4.65 11.78 -7.44
C GLY A 151 -5.65 12.93 -7.51
N ILE A 152 -6.34 13.08 -8.65
CA ILE A 152 -7.34 14.14 -8.86
C ILE A 152 -8.72 13.81 -8.30
N LEU A 153 -8.95 12.57 -7.86
CA LEU A 153 -10.24 12.16 -7.33
C LEU A 153 -10.31 12.55 -5.85
N SER A 154 -11.46 13.07 -5.43
CA SER A 154 -11.75 13.39 -4.05
C SER A 154 -12.94 12.59 -3.53
N SER A 155 -13.05 12.54 -2.21
CA SER A 155 -14.08 11.84 -1.45
C SER A 155 -14.55 12.73 -0.30
N TYR A 156 -15.06 12.12 0.76
CA TYR A 156 -15.51 12.76 1.99
C TYR A 156 -14.36 13.39 2.81
N ASN A 157 -14.71 14.18 3.83
CA ASN A 157 -13.76 14.84 4.71
C ASN A 157 -13.08 13.85 5.68
N VAL A 158 -11.81 14.08 6.01
CA VAL A 158 -11.05 13.25 6.95
C VAL A 158 -11.66 13.16 8.35
N ASP A 159 -12.54 14.09 8.75
CA ASP A 159 -13.34 13.97 9.99
C ASP A 159 -14.04 12.58 10.07
N ALA A 160 -14.60 12.07 8.97
CA ALA A 160 -15.25 10.75 8.96
C ALA A 160 -14.29 9.59 9.27
N VAL A 161 -13.04 9.68 8.78
CA VAL A 161 -11.99 8.69 9.10
C VAL A 161 -11.64 8.73 10.59
N ILE A 162 -11.50 9.93 11.15
CA ILE A 162 -11.15 10.13 12.55
C ILE A 162 -12.28 9.63 13.45
N ASP A 163 -13.52 9.92 13.11
CA ASP A 163 -14.70 9.47 13.86
C ASP A 163 -14.81 7.94 13.86
N ASP A 164 -14.55 7.28 12.72
CA ASP A 164 -14.50 5.82 12.61
C ASP A 164 -13.40 5.20 13.49
N VAL A 165 -12.20 5.79 13.49
CA VAL A 165 -11.08 5.37 14.36
C VAL A 165 -11.45 5.54 15.83
N ILE A 166 -11.99 6.69 16.22
CA ILE A 166 -12.40 6.96 17.62
C ILE A 166 -13.49 5.98 18.03
N ARG A 167 -14.49 5.76 17.19
CA ARG A 167 -15.56 4.78 17.45
C ARG A 167 -14.97 3.39 17.72
N PHE A 168 -14.08 2.91 16.87
CA PHE A 168 -13.43 1.62 17.08
C PHE A 168 -12.65 1.58 18.40
N LEU A 169 -11.93 2.65 18.75
CA LEU A 169 -11.20 2.74 20.01
C LEU A 169 -12.16 2.75 21.22
N LEU A 170 -13.31 3.38 21.15
CA LEU A 170 -14.30 3.36 22.24
C LEU A 170 -14.92 1.97 22.45
N GLU A 171 -15.00 1.16 21.39
CA GLU A 171 -15.60 -0.16 21.41
C GLU A 171 -14.58 -1.30 21.68
N THR A 172 -13.29 -0.98 21.84
CA THR A 172 -12.20 -1.93 22.11
C THR A 172 -11.30 -1.43 23.25
N SER A 173 -10.48 -2.30 23.84
CA SER A 173 -9.62 -1.92 24.99
C SER A 173 -8.12 -2.08 24.75
N SER A 174 -7.70 -2.95 23.83
CA SER A 174 -6.29 -3.37 23.70
C SER A 174 -5.70 -3.18 22.31
N GLU A 175 -6.53 -2.87 21.31
CA GLU A 175 -6.12 -2.81 19.91
C GLU A 175 -5.29 -1.55 19.63
N ILE A 176 -4.13 -1.70 18.99
CA ILE A 176 -3.27 -0.60 18.57
C ILE A 176 -3.43 -0.37 17.07
N ILE A 177 -3.58 0.88 16.65
CA ILE A 177 -3.72 1.28 15.25
C ILE A 177 -2.48 2.09 14.84
N ILE A 178 -1.91 1.76 13.68
CA ILE A 178 -0.98 2.62 12.95
C ILE A 178 -1.81 3.41 11.94
N LEU A 179 -1.92 4.72 12.16
CA LEU A 179 -2.65 5.64 11.31
C LEU A 179 -1.64 6.47 10.52
N GLU A 180 -1.37 6.08 9.28
CA GLU A 180 -0.59 6.90 8.35
C GLU A 180 -1.49 7.96 7.73
N MET A 181 -1.21 9.22 8.04
CA MET A 181 -1.79 10.38 7.40
C MET A 181 -0.72 10.98 6.49
N ARG A 182 -1.06 11.22 5.23
CA ARG A 182 -0.14 11.85 4.28
C ARG A 182 -0.84 12.81 3.33
N THR A 183 -0.12 13.81 2.88
CA THR A 183 -0.58 14.65 1.77
C THR A 183 -0.38 13.90 0.46
N GLU A 184 -1.44 13.82 -0.34
CA GLU A 184 -1.45 13.08 -1.59
C GLU A 184 -0.51 13.68 -2.65
N TYR A 185 -0.01 12.85 -3.55
CA TYR A 185 0.84 13.32 -4.64
C TYR A 185 0.12 14.35 -5.51
N GLY A 186 0.76 15.50 -5.73
CA GLY A 186 0.22 16.62 -6.51
C GLY A 186 -0.59 17.64 -5.70
N HIS A 187 -0.81 17.37 -4.40
CA HIS A 187 -1.54 18.28 -3.51
C HIS A 187 -0.64 18.98 -2.50
N LYS A 188 -1.20 20.00 -1.84
CA LYS A 188 -0.59 20.74 -0.74
C LYS A 188 -1.10 20.23 0.60
N ASP A 189 -0.29 20.44 1.62
CA ASP A 189 -0.66 20.09 2.99
C ASP A 189 -1.89 20.86 3.46
N PRO A 190 -2.81 20.23 4.21
CA PRO A 190 -3.85 20.98 4.89
C PRO A 190 -3.24 21.96 5.91
N PRO A 191 -3.65 23.23 5.94
CA PRO A 191 -3.14 24.20 6.91
C PRO A 191 -3.39 23.75 8.36
N GLY A 192 -2.35 23.77 9.20
CA GLY A 192 -2.46 23.43 10.62
C GLY A 192 -2.83 21.97 10.91
N PHE A 193 -2.60 21.05 9.96
CA PHE A 193 -3.07 19.66 10.07
C PHE A 193 -2.48 18.89 11.26
N GLU A 194 -1.22 19.16 11.63
CA GLU A 194 -0.61 18.55 12.82
C GLU A 194 -1.40 18.88 14.10
N THR A 195 -1.70 20.17 14.32
CA THR A 195 -2.51 20.61 15.47
C THR A 195 -3.90 19.98 15.43
N TYR A 196 -4.52 19.94 14.25
CA TYR A 196 -5.82 19.29 14.06
C TYR A 196 -5.81 17.81 14.45
N LEU A 197 -4.79 17.04 14.03
CA LEU A 197 -4.65 15.63 14.40
C LEU A 197 -4.42 15.47 15.91
N THR A 198 -3.58 16.30 16.52
CA THR A 198 -3.32 16.24 17.97
C THR A 198 -4.55 16.61 18.80
N ASP A 199 -5.35 17.59 18.35
CA ASP A 199 -6.56 18.01 19.05
C ASP A 199 -7.63 16.92 19.04
N LYS A 200 -7.79 16.24 17.89
CA LYS A 200 -8.80 15.18 17.72
C LYS A 200 -8.40 13.86 18.39
N LEU A 201 -7.14 13.45 18.26
CA LEU A 201 -6.69 12.11 18.64
C LEU A 201 -5.79 12.09 19.89
N GLY A 202 -5.37 13.23 20.43
CA GLY A 202 -4.30 13.34 21.43
C GLY A 202 -4.44 12.45 22.67
N GLN A 203 -5.67 12.23 23.14
CA GLN A 203 -5.91 11.33 24.26
C GLN A 203 -5.57 9.86 23.96
N TYR A 204 -5.55 9.46 22.69
CA TYR A 204 -5.24 8.10 22.22
C TYR A 204 -3.81 7.96 21.66
N LEU A 205 -3.13 9.06 21.36
CA LEU A 205 -1.82 9.03 20.69
C LEU A 205 -0.72 8.39 21.54
N ILE A 206 0.01 7.46 20.94
CA ILE A 206 1.24 6.88 21.45
C ILE A 206 2.38 7.81 21.02
N HIS A 207 3.03 8.45 22.00
CA HIS A 207 4.18 9.31 21.76
C HIS A 207 5.29 8.56 21.02
N GLN A 208 6.05 9.29 20.21
CA GLN A 208 7.20 8.72 19.53
C GLN A 208 8.27 8.33 20.56
N ASP A 209 8.64 7.05 20.56
CA ASP A 209 9.71 6.48 21.39
C ASP A 209 10.46 5.43 20.56
N ASP A 210 11.78 5.59 20.43
CA ASP A 210 12.64 4.67 19.68
C ASP A 210 12.68 3.26 20.30
N ASN A 211 12.28 3.11 21.57
CA ASN A 211 12.20 1.82 22.26
C ASN A 211 10.83 1.13 22.15
N LEU A 212 9.83 1.78 21.53
CA LEU A 212 8.46 1.27 21.51
C LEU A 212 8.35 -0.14 20.91
N PHE A 213 9.18 -0.46 19.91
CA PHE A 213 9.17 -1.76 19.23
C PHE A 213 9.38 -2.95 20.18
N ASN A 214 10.13 -2.78 21.27
CA ASN A 214 10.43 -3.86 22.21
C ASN A 214 9.42 -3.98 23.36
N LYS A 215 8.46 -3.05 23.46
CA LYS A 215 7.46 -3.05 24.53
C LYS A 215 6.31 -4.00 24.20
N ALA A 216 5.79 -4.66 25.23
CA ALA A 216 4.52 -5.36 25.16
C ALA A 216 3.37 -4.37 25.00
N VAL A 217 2.27 -4.80 24.37
CA VAL A 217 1.05 -3.97 24.24
C VAL A 217 0.56 -3.50 25.61
N SER A 218 0.63 -4.35 26.64
CA SER A 218 0.25 -4.00 28.01
C SER A 218 1.02 -2.79 28.58
N GLU A 219 2.27 -2.58 28.17
CA GLU A 219 3.11 -1.45 28.60
C GLU A 219 2.81 -0.15 27.85
N ILE A 220 2.12 -0.24 26.70
CA ILE A 220 1.79 0.90 25.83
C ILE A 220 0.42 1.46 26.17
N LEU A 221 -0.50 0.60 26.62
CA LEU A 221 -1.83 0.99 27.06
C LEU A 221 -1.77 2.03 28.20
N PRO A 222 -2.73 2.97 28.26
CA PRO A 222 -3.98 3.02 27.51
C PRO A 222 -3.89 3.76 26.15
N LYS A 223 -2.71 4.25 25.75
CA LYS A 223 -2.52 4.87 24.43
C LYS A 223 -2.54 3.79 23.34
N ARG A 224 -3.17 4.08 22.20
CA ARG A 224 -3.53 3.06 21.19
C ARG A 224 -3.37 3.50 19.73
N VAL A 225 -2.97 4.74 19.45
CA VAL A 225 -2.78 5.21 18.07
C VAL A 225 -1.35 5.67 17.85
N ILE A 226 -0.62 4.97 16.97
CA ILE A 226 0.62 5.47 16.39
C ILE A 226 0.21 6.29 15.15
N CYS A 227 0.14 7.61 15.29
CA CYS A 227 -0.22 8.49 14.18
C CYS A 227 1.05 8.98 13.48
N ILE A 228 1.23 8.58 12.22
CA ILE A 228 2.37 8.98 11.38
C ILE A 228 1.90 10.07 10.44
N TRP A 229 2.42 11.30 10.57
CA TRP A 229 2.12 12.41 9.68
C TRP A 229 3.26 12.61 8.67
N LYS A 230 2.93 12.51 7.38
CA LYS A 230 3.85 12.70 6.25
C LYS A 230 3.41 13.93 5.43
N PRO A 231 3.74 15.15 5.88
CA PRO A 231 3.52 16.37 5.09
C PRO A 231 4.44 16.39 3.87
N ARG A 232 4.07 17.22 2.90
CA ARG A 232 4.87 17.53 1.71
C ARG A 232 5.75 18.75 1.89
N ASP A 233 5.14 19.85 2.30
CA ASP A 233 5.76 21.18 2.31
C ASP A 233 6.00 21.67 3.74
N SER A 234 5.16 21.25 4.68
CA SER A 234 5.23 21.58 6.09
C SER A 234 6.41 20.88 6.77
N PRO A 235 6.95 21.43 7.86
CA PRO A 235 7.93 20.74 8.68
C PRO A 235 7.42 19.35 9.08
N ARG A 236 8.30 18.36 9.04
CA ARG A 236 8.00 17.02 9.53
C ARG A 236 7.82 17.06 11.06
N PRO A 237 6.95 16.21 11.63
CA PRO A 237 6.87 16.07 13.08
C PRO A 237 8.23 15.84 13.73
N SER A 238 8.45 16.50 14.87
CA SER A 238 9.69 16.37 15.63
C SER A 238 9.82 14.99 16.27
N ARG A 239 11.06 14.51 16.41
CA ARG A 239 11.32 13.29 17.20
C ARG A 239 10.92 13.51 18.66
N GLY A 240 10.35 12.47 19.29
CA GLY A 240 9.77 12.53 20.63
C GLY A 240 8.39 13.20 20.72
N GLY A 241 7.85 13.68 19.60
CA GLY A 241 6.55 14.34 19.55
C GLY A 241 5.35 13.39 19.69
N LEU A 242 4.14 13.97 19.66
CA LEU A 242 2.88 13.23 19.64
C LEU A 242 2.64 12.51 18.31
N LEU A 243 3.07 13.11 17.20
CA LEU A 243 3.01 12.53 15.87
C LEU A 243 4.38 11.97 15.48
N TRP A 244 4.35 10.83 14.82
CA TRP A 244 5.52 10.19 14.25
C TRP A 244 5.74 10.76 12.86
N ASN A 245 7.00 10.91 12.44
CA ASN A 245 7.32 11.37 11.08
C ASN A 245 7.58 10.20 10.11
N SER A 246 7.82 10.54 8.85
CA SER A 246 8.04 9.57 7.76
C SER A 246 9.18 8.58 7.97
N ASP A 247 10.14 8.86 8.84
CA ASP A 247 11.31 8.00 9.04
C ASP A 247 10.94 6.66 9.69
N TYR A 248 9.76 6.58 10.32
CA TYR A 248 9.30 5.44 11.10
C TYR A 248 8.35 4.49 10.36
N LEU A 249 7.86 4.85 9.16
CA LEU A 249 7.14 3.93 8.27
C LEU A 249 7.66 4.08 6.85
N LYS A 250 8.42 3.08 6.42
CA LYS A 250 9.08 3.03 5.12
C LYS A 250 8.47 1.94 4.25
N ASP A 251 8.56 2.15 2.95
CA ASP A 251 8.06 1.28 1.90
C ASP A 251 8.85 1.49 0.62
N ASN A 252 8.74 0.53 -0.30
CA ASN A 252 9.26 0.63 -1.65
C ASN A 252 8.09 0.47 -2.62
N TRP A 253 7.76 1.54 -3.33
CA TRP A 253 6.71 1.50 -4.35
C TRP A 253 7.25 0.92 -5.66
N ALA A 254 6.56 -0.10 -6.18
CA ALA A 254 6.78 -0.62 -7.52
C ALA A 254 5.53 -0.32 -8.35
N ASN A 255 5.66 0.63 -9.29
CA ASN A 255 4.60 1.04 -10.20
C ASN A 255 4.45 0.02 -11.33
N THR A 256 3.63 -1.01 -11.12
CA THR A 256 3.43 -2.08 -12.10
C THR A 256 2.06 -2.74 -11.94
N ASP A 257 1.49 -3.21 -13.04
CA ASP A 257 0.29 -4.06 -13.12
C ASP A 257 0.63 -5.54 -13.35
N LEU A 258 1.93 -5.89 -13.30
CA LEU A 258 2.47 -7.22 -13.52
C LEU A 258 2.72 -7.94 -12.17
N PRO A 259 1.99 -9.03 -11.87
CA PRO A 259 1.93 -9.60 -10.52
C PRO A 259 3.24 -10.27 -10.06
N TRP A 260 3.93 -11.00 -10.93
CA TRP A 260 5.20 -11.64 -10.59
C TRP A 260 6.32 -10.61 -10.41
N THR A 261 6.37 -9.58 -11.26
CA THR A 261 7.30 -8.46 -11.12
C THR A 261 7.13 -7.77 -9.76
N LYS A 262 5.88 -7.46 -9.35
CA LYS A 262 5.60 -6.89 -8.03
C LYS A 262 5.99 -7.85 -6.90
N PHE A 263 5.63 -9.14 -7.01
CA PHE A 263 5.96 -10.16 -6.01
C PHE A 263 7.47 -10.26 -5.78
N GLN A 264 8.27 -10.31 -6.85
CA GLN A 264 9.72 -10.36 -6.77
C GLN A 264 10.32 -9.05 -6.23
N SER A 265 9.82 -7.90 -6.68
CA SER A 265 10.29 -6.59 -6.18
C SER A 265 10.07 -6.47 -4.67
N ASN A 266 8.87 -6.81 -4.18
CA ASN A 266 8.55 -6.85 -2.76
C ASN A 266 9.49 -7.78 -1.98
N MET A 267 9.74 -8.98 -2.51
CA MET A 267 10.64 -9.95 -1.86
C MET A 267 12.10 -9.45 -1.81
N ASN A 268 12.59 -8.86 -2.90
CA ASN A 268 13.94 -8.33 -2.98
C ASN A 268 14.15 -7.17 -2.01
N HIS A 269 13.23 -6.21 -1.96
CA HIS A 269 13.35 -5.10 -1.02
C HIS A 269 13.17 -5.55 0.44
N LEU A 270 12.34 -6.55 0.70
CA LEU A 270 12.23 -7.14 2.04
C LEU A 270 13.55 -7.80 2.47
N LYS A 271 14.26 -8.49 1.56
CA LYS A 271 15.58 -9.10 1.84
C LYS A 271 16.61 -8.06 2.28
N GLU A 272 16.56 -6.86 1.70
CA GLU A 272 17.47 -5.75 2.02
C GLU A 272 17.22 -5.14 3.40
N GLN A 273 16.05 -5.39 4.00
CA GLN A 273 15.74 -4.80 5.31
C GLN A 273 16.49 -5.49 6.45
N PRO A 274 16.86 -4.74 7.51
CA PRO A 274 17.32 -5.35 8.74
C PRO A 274 16.20 -6.17 9.40
N PRO A 275 16.56 -7.22 10.16
CA PRO A 275 15.59 -8.01 10.91
C PRO A 275 14.86 -7.13 11.93
N ILE A 276 13.64 -7.53 12.29
CA ILE A 276 12.77 -6.73 13.16
C ILE A 276 13.39 -6.52 14.56
N SER A 277 14.24 -7.44 15.02
CA SER A 277 14.96 -7.33 16.31
C SER A 277 15.91 -6.12 16.40
N SER A 278 16.47 -5.67 15.27
CA SER A 278 17.37 -4.51 15.20
C SER A 278 16.75 -3.29 14.52
N ARG A 279 15.64 -3.47 13.79
CA ARG A 279 14.94 -2.39 13.09
C ARG A 279 14.20 -1.46 14.08
N ARG A 280 14.21 -0.17 13.77
CA ARG A 280 13.58 0.91 14.56
C ARG A 280 12.53 1.71 13.77
N PHE A 281 12.01 1.09 12.70
CA PHE A 281 10.96 1.63 11.85
C PHE A 281 10.09 0.47 11.34
N PHE A 282 8.83 0.76 11.05
CA PHE A 282 7.94 -0.13 10.34
C PHE A 282 8.35 -0.19 8.87
N TYR A 283 8.44 -1.39 8.32
CA TYR A 283 8.61 -1.60 6.90
C TYR A 283 7.35 -2.23 6.33
N ARG A 284 6.72 -1.52 5.38
CA ARG A 284 5.52 -1.96 4.67
C ARG A 284 5.89 -2.63 3.35
N VAL A 285 5.38 -3.84 3.21
CA VAL A 285 5.27 -4.55 1.93
C VAL A 285 3.85 -4.38 1.42
N GLU A 286 3.69 -4.00 0.15
CA GLU A 286 2.37 -3.76 -0.45
C GLU A 286 2.03 -4.82 -1.47
N ASN A 287 1.06 -5.66 -1.14
CA ASN A 287 0.44 -6.65 -2.02
C ASN A 287 -0.67 -6.01 -2.86
N THR A 288 -0.28 -5.04 -3.67
CA THR A 288 -1.15 -4.25 -4.56
C THR A 288 -0.51 -4.13 -5.94
N LEU A 289 -1.32 -3.83 -6.96
CA LEU A 289 -0.84 -3.53 -8.30
C LEU A 289 -1.40 -2.20 -8.78
N THR A 290 -0.63 -1.50 -9.59
CA THR A 290 -0.97 -0.18 -10.12
C THR A 290 -1.42 -0.30 -11.57
N PRO A 291 -2.66 0.07 -11.93
CA PRO A 291 -3.08 0.13 -13.33
C PRO A 291 -2.11 0.96 -14.18
N GLN A 292 -1.73 0.46 -15.35
CA GLN A 292 -0.85 1.15 -16.29
C GLN A 292 -1.64 1.66 -17.50
N ALA A 293 -1.28 2.84 -18.01
CA ALA A 293 -2.01 3.49 -19.11
C ALA A 293 -1.92 2.73 -20.45
N ASP A 294 -0.92 1.86 -20.60
CA ASP A 294 -0.72 0.97 -21.74
C ASP A 294 -1.43 -0.39 -21.58
N ASN A 295 -2.17 -0.63 -20.48
CA ASN A 295 -3.04 -1.80 -20.33
C ASN A 295 -4.51 -1.41 -20.60
N PRO A 296 -5.27 -2.19 -21.39
CA PRO A 296 -6.70 -1.92 -21.60
C PRO A 296 -7.54 -2.04 -20.32
N VAL A 297 -7.07 -2.78 -19.31
CA VAL A 297 -7.72 -2.91 -18.01
C VAL A 297 -7.13 -1.88 -17.04
N VAL A 298 -7.84 -0.76 -16.89
CA VAL A 298 -7.41 0.37 -16.05
C VAL A 298 -8.16 0.48 -14.71
N TRP A 299 -9.12 -0.42 -14.45
CA TRP A 299 -9.83 -0.45 -13.18
C TRP A 299 -8.98 -1.12 -12.10
N VAL A 300 -8.96 -0.52 -10.91
CA VAL A 300 -8.07 -0.92 -9.80
C VAL A 300 -8.36 -2.37 -9.37
N ARG A 301 -9.62 -2.73 -9.14
CA ARG A 301 -10.00 -4.07 -8.66
C ARG A 301 -9.52 -5.21 -9.58
N PRO A 302 -9.84 -5.24 -10.89
CA PRO A 302 -9.33 -6.29 -11.78
C PRO A 302 -7.80 -6.36 -11.88
N VAL A 303 -7.10 -5.24 -11.67
CA VAL A 303 -5.63 -5.21 -11.69
C VAL A 303 -5.09 -5.79 -10.40
N THR A 304 -5.51 -5.30 -9.25
CA THR A 304 -4.98 -5.73 -7.95
C THR A 304 -5.38 -7.17 -7.59
N ASP A 305 -6.53 -7.67 -8.06
CA ASP A 305 -6.95 -9.07 -7.90
C ASP A 305 -5.96 -10.08 -8.51
N ARG A 306 -5.11 -9.63 -9.46
CA ARG A 306 -4.04 -10.46 -10.04
C ARG A 306 -2.95 -10.83 -9.04
N ILE A 307 -2.78 -10.07 -7.94
CA ILE A 307 -1.77 -10.35 -6.91
C ILE A 307 -2.39 -10.71 -5.55
N ARG A 308 -3.57 -10.15 -5.21
CA ARG A 308 -4.19 -10.29 -3.89
C ARG A 308 -4.26 -11.72 -3.37
N ARG A 309 -4.69 -12.66 -4.23
CA ARG A 309 -4.84 -14.08 -3.89
C ARG A 309 -3.55 -14.80 -3.48
N TYR A 310 -2.38 -14.19 -3.70
CA TYR A 310 -1.08 -14.75 -3.36
C TYR A 310 -0.51 -14.22 -2.04
N ALA A 311 -1.31 -13.53 -1.21
CA ALA A 311 -0.84 -13.02 0.08
C ALA A 311 -0.24 -14.12 0.98
N ARG A 312 -0.96 -15.25 1.16
CA ARG A 312 -0.45 -16.40 1.92
C ARG A 312 0.79 -17.02 1.29
N LEU A 313 0.86 -17.07 -0.05
CA LEU A 313 2.06 -17.51 -0.76
C LEU A 313 3.26 -16.58 -0.49
N PHE A 314 3.04 -15.26 -0.47
CA PHE A 314 4.12 -14.32 -0.18
C PHE A 314 4.71 -14.57 1.22
N ILE A 315 3.84 -14.74 2.22
CA ILE A 315 4.25 -15.07 3.60
C ILE A 315 4.98 -16.42 3.66
N SER A 316 4.47 -17.47 2.99
CA SER A 316 5.13 -18.78 2.97
C SER A 316 6.51 -18.70 2.32
N ARG A 317 6.68 -17.89 1.27
CA ARG A 317 7.98 -17.65 0.63
C ARG A 317 8.95 -16.86 1.51
N CYS A 318 8.52 -16.05 2.46
CA CYS A 318 9.45 -15.39 3.38
C CYS A 318 10.30 -16.37 4.20
N VAL A 319 9.85 -17.61 4.43
CA VAL A 319 10.61 -18.63 5.18
C VAL A 319 11.86 -19.10 4.42
N PRO A 320 11.77 -19.74 3.24
CA PRO A 320 12.95 -20.17 2.49
C PRO A 320 13.81 -19.01 1.98
N GLU A 321 13.24 -17.80 1.86
CA GLU A 321 13.97 -16.60 1.44
C GLU A 321 14.69 -15.89 2.61
N GLY A 322 14.60 -16.41 3.84
CA GLY A 322 15.28 -15.83 5.01
C GLY A 322 14.79 -14.42 5.38
N CYS A 323 13.48 -14.20 5.20
CA CYS A 323 12.83 -12.90 5.38
C CYS A 323 11.65 -12.93 6.35
N ILE A 324 11.33 -14.09 6.92
CA ILE A 324 10.17 -14.25 7.80
C ILE A 324 10.29 -13.39 9.06
N ASP A 325 11.50 -13.10 9.53
CA ASP A 325 11.81 -12.21 10.67
C ASP A 325 11.95 -10.73 10.27
N LYS A 326 11.68 -10.39 9.01
CA LYS A 326 11.72 -9.02 8.45
C LYS A 326 10.33 -8.48 8.11
N LEU A 327 9.37 -9.35 7.77
CA LEU A 327 8.00 -8.98 7.42
C LEU A 327 7.27 -8.40 8.63
N GLN A 328 6.81 -7.15 8.56
CA GLN A 328 6.17 -6.49 9.70
C GLN A 328 4.87 -5.83 9.33
N VAL A 329 4.83 -4.93 8.34
CA VAL A 329 3.56 -4.41 7.83
C VAL A 329 3.32 -5.05 6.47
N PHE A 330 2.15 -5.66 6.30
CA PHE A 330 1.72 -6.23 5.03
C PHE A 330 0.39 -5.61 4.65
N SER A 331 0.38 -4.87 3.53
CA SER A 331 -0.79 -4.10 3.11
C SER A 331 -1.36 -4.63 1.80
N THR A 332 -2.67 -4.48 1.61
CA THR A 332 -3.35 -4.90 0.39
C THR A 332 -4.49 -3.94 0.01
N ASP A 333 -4.96 -4.03 -1.23
CA ASP A 333 -6.23 -3.45 -1.65
C ASP A 333 -7.36 -4.41 -1.30
N PHE A 334 -8.56 -3.87 -1.09
CA PHE A 334 -9.80 -4.61 -0.90
C PHE A 334 -9.66 -5.71 0.16
N ILE A 335 -9.15 -5.37 1.34
CA ILE A 335 -8.81 -6.35 2.37
C ILE A 335 -9.97 -7.33 2.67
N ASP A 336 -9.61 -8.58 2.95
CA ASP A 336 -10.53 -9.66 3.29
C ASP A 336 -10.08 -10.41 4.55
N GLU A 337 -10.94 -11.30 5.05
CA GLU A 337 -10.69 -12.08 6.27
C GLU A 337 -9.45 -12.97 6.16
N ASP A 338 -9.22 -13.57 4.98
CA ASP A 338 -8.10 -14.49 4.75
C ASP A 338 -6.75 -13.77 4.89
N PHE A 339 -6.66 -12.54 4.35
CA PHE A 339 -5.48 -11.70 4.48
C PHE A 339 -5.19 -11.33 5.94
N VAL A 340 -6.23 -10.95 6.69
CA VAL A 340 -6.12 -10.65 8.12
C VAL A 340 -5.63 -11.87 8.89
N ASP A 341 -6.26 -13.03 8.68
CA ASP A 341 -5.92 -14.27 9.36
C ASP A 341 -4.49 -14.69 9.08
N ALA A 342 -4.01 -14.53 7.85
CA ALA A 342 -2.63 -14.83 7.50
C ALA A 342 -1.61 -13.99 8.29
N CYS A 343 -1.88 -12.69 8.45
CA CYS A 343 -1.03 -11.78 9.23
C CYS A 343 -1.13 -12.08 10.74
N VAL A 344 -2.34 -12.26 11.27
CA VAL A 344 -2.55 -12.53 12.69
C VAL A 344 -2.01 -13.92 13.08
N GLY A 345 -2.13 -14.91 12.20
CA GLY A 345 -1.58 -16.25 12.39
C GLY A 345 -0.06 -16.26 12.50
N LEU A 346 0.64 -15.53 11.63
CA LEU A 346 2.09 -15.36 11.76
C LEU A 346 2.48 -14.61 13.05
N THR A 347 1.66 -13.64 13.47
CA THR A 347 1.83 -12.97 14.77
C THR A 347 1.69 -13.96 15.93
N TYR A 348 0.64 -14.79 15.92
CA TYR A 348 0.40 -15.85 16.90
C TYR A 348 1.58 -16.84 16.96
N ALA A 349 2.13 -17.23 15.82
CA ALA A 349 3.30 -18.11 15.79
C ALA A 349 4.52 -17.47 16.45
N ARG A 350 4.82 -16.20 16.14
CA ARG A 350 5.96 -15.46 16.72
C ARG A 350 5.90 -15.31 18.23
N ILE A 351 4.72 -15.04 18.80
CA ILE A 351 4.58 -14.91 20.25
C ILE A 351 4.71 -16.26 20.98
N ASN A 352 4.52 -17.37 20.27
CA ASN A 352 4.64 -18.73 20.77
C ASN A 352 5.97 -19.42 20.40
N GLY A 353 6.92 -18.68 19.81
CA GLY A 353 8.27 -19.17 19.48
C GLY A 353 8.37 -20.01 18.21
N GLY A 354 7.38 -19.93 17.31
CA GLY A 354 7.33 -20.68 16.06
C GLY A 354 8.14 -20.10 14.89
N VAL A 355 8.82 -18.96 15.08
CA VAL A 355 9.59 -18.23 14.05
C VAL A 355 10.78 -17.52 14.67
#